data_AF-A0A8T4DAW3-F1
#
_entry.id   AF-A0A8T4DAW3-F1
#
_cell.length_a   1.000
_cell.length_b   1.000
_cell.length_c   1.000
_cell.angle_alpha   90.00
_cell.angle_beta   90.00
_cell.angle_gamma   90.00
#
_symmetry.space_group_name_H-M   'P 1'
#
loop_
_entity.id
_entity.type
_entity.pdbx_description
1 polymer ?
#
loop_
_entity_poly.entity_id
_entity_poly.type
_entity_poly.pdbx_seq_one_letter_code
_entity_poly.pdbx_strand_id
1 'polypeptide(L)'
;MTDPNWFYSALAQSAAAIVGLIGAFVTSRVMMMASERSRIENRINEINAEIKGLEREKHTGTVHYSNNVIREEERMRELFSKNAILKELMNQLNQIVLPKDFKWLIISLIYFTTVGVILPLCLLPITPEQHLFWKLIVLIFFITGLLAVFIYIFIEIKQITNKKTIA
;
A
#
# COMPACT_ATOMS: atom_id res chain seq x y z
N MET A 1 -4.99 -46.60 8.40
CA MET A 1 -6.23 -45.81 8.44
C MET A 1 -5.88 -44.41 7.96
N THR A 2 -6.20 -44.08 6.71
CA THR A 2 -5.99 -42.73 6.14
C THR A 2 -7.30 -41.96 6.27
N ASP A 3 -7.30 -40.87 7.03
CA ASP A 3 -8.43 -39.93 7.12
C ASP A 3 -8.82 -39.46 5.71
N PRO A 4 -10.03 -39.73 5.19
CA PRO A 4 -10.43 -39.32 3.84
C PRO A 4 -10.25 -37.81 3.57
N ASN A 5 -10.28 -37.01 4.64
CA ASN A 5 -10.30 -35.55 4.64
C ASN A 5 -8.93 -34.89 4.88
N TRP A 6 -7.85 -35.68 5.02
CA TRP A 6 -6.50 -35.14 5.20
C TRP A 6 -6.10 -34.20 4.06
N PHE A 7 -6.53 -34.49 2.82
CA PHE A 7 -6.23 -33.69 1.63
C PHE A 7 -6.82 -32.29 1.72
N TYR A 8 -8.12 -32.18 2.00
CA TYR A 8 -8.79 -30.87 2.09
C TYR A 8 -8.26 -30.06 3.28
N SER A 9 -7.97 -30.73 4.39
CA SER A 9 -7.41 -30.09 5.59
C SER A 9 -6.00 -29.53 5.33
N ALA A 10 -5.11 -30.31 4.73
CA ALA A 10 -3.75 -29.86 4.40
C ALA A 10 -3.76 -28.72 3.35
N LEU A 11 -4.64 -28.82 2.36
CA LEU A 11 -4.77 -27.80 1.32
C LEU A 11 -5.31 -26.49 1.90
N ALA A 12 -6.35 -26.54 2.74
CA ALA A 12 -6.85 -25.36 3.45
C ALA A 12 -5.83 -24.74 4.41
N GLN A 13 -5.08 -25.56 5.16
CA GLN A 13 -4.03 -25.08 6.07
C GLN A 13 -2.91 -24.36 5.32
N SER A 14 -2.42 -24.95 4.23
CA SER A 14 -1.38 -24.31 3.41
C SER A 14 -1.88 -23.05 2.71
N ALA A 15 -3.11 -23.04 2.18
CA ALA A 15 -3.74 -21.84 1.62
C ALA A 15 -3.84 -20.71 2.66
N ALA A 16 -4.33 -21.02 3.86
CA ALA A 16 -4.48 -20.06 4.94
C ALA A 16 -3.12 -19.50 5.39
N ALA A 17 -2.07 -20.33 5.45
CA ALA A 17 -0.72 -19.88 5.77
C ALA A 17 -0.18 -18.90 4.72
N ILE A 18 -0.36 -19.19 3.42
CA ILE A 18 0.06 -18.32 2.32
C ILE A 18 -0.70 -16.99 2.36
N VAL A 19 -2.03 -17.05 2.49
CA VAL A 19 -2.88 -15.85 2.59
C VAL A 19 -2.50 -15.00 3.79
N GLY A 20 -2.24 -15.63 4.94
CA GLY A 20 -1.82 -14.94 6.17
C GLY A 20 -0.49 -14.21 5.99
N LEU A 21 0.52 -14.89 5.41
CA LEU A 21 1.84 -14.29 5.16
C LEU A 21 1.75 -13.12 4.19
N ILE A 22 1.08 -13.32 3.04
CA ILE A 22 0.95 -12.28 2.03
C ILE A 22 0.11 -11.12 2.56
N GLY A 23 -1.01 -11.41 3.22
CA GLY A 23 -1.87 -10.41 3.86
C GLY A 23 -1.11 -9.55 4.87
N ALA A 24 -0.32 -10.15 5.75
CA ALA A 24 0.49 -9.42 6.71
C ALA A 24 1.53 -8.51 6.04
N PHE A 25 2.22 -9.00 5.00
CA PHE A 25 3.18 -8.21 4.24
C PHE A 25 2.51 -7.01 3.55
N VAL A 26 1.36 -7.25 2.92
CA VAL A 26 0.53 -6.28 2.21
C VAL A 26 0.05 -5.17 3.16
N THR A 27 -0.50 -5.55 4.31
CA THR A 27 -0.95 -4.60 5.34
C THR A 27 0.22 -3.76 5.88
N SER A 28 1.37 -4.38 6.15
CA SER A 28 2.57 -3.66 6.62
C SER A 28 3.04 -2.61 5.61
N ARG A 29 3.10 -2.97 4.32
CA ARG A 29 3.46 -2.04 3.24
C ARG A 29 2.49 -0.86 3.13
N VAL A 30 1.18 -1.13 3.19
CA VAL A 30 0.15 -0.07 3.17
C VAL A 30 0.30 0.86 4.36
N MET A 31 0.49 0.31 5.55
CA MET A 31 0.67 1.11 6.77
C MET A 31 1.91 2.00 6.68
N MET A 32 3.02 1.46 6.16
CA MET A 32 4.25 2.23 5.96
C MET A 32 4.05 3.40 5.00
N MET A 33 3.39 3.16 3.85
CA MET A 33 3.08 4.21 2.88
C MET A 33 2.12 5.26 3.44
N ALA A 34 1.08 4.82 4.16
CA ALA A 34 0.12 5.72 4.79
C ALA A 34 0.79 6.59 5.87
N SER A 35 1.70 6.01 6.65
CA SER A 35 2.49 6.70 7.65
C SER A 35 3.44 7.73 7.02
N GLU A 36 4.13 7.37 5.94
CA GLU A 36 5.00 8.28 5.20
C GLU A 36 4.22 9.45 4.61
N ARG A 37 3.07 9.15 3.99
CA ARG A 37 2.14 10.15 3.48
C ARG A 37 1.70 11.12 4.58
N SER A 38 1.23 10.57 5.72
CA SER A 38 0.78 11.37 6.86
C SER A 38 1.90 12.24 7.42
N ARG A 39 3.13 11.73 7.50
CA ARG A 39 4.31 12.49 7.95
C ARG A 39 4.57 13.69 7.04
N ILE A 40 4.48 13.52 5.71
CA ILE A 40 4.68 14.61 4.75
C ILE A 40 3.53 15.62 4.82
N GLU A 41 2.28 15.16 4.88
CA GLU A 41 1.11 16.04 5.02
C GLU A 41 1.20 16.90 6.29
N ASN A 42 1.62 16.31 7.41
CA ASN A 42 1.84 17.06 8.65
C ASN A 42 2.94 18.11 8.48
N ARG A 43 4.05 17.79 7.80
CA ARG A 43 5.13 18.74 7.54
C ARG A 43 4.71 19.88 6.61
N ILE A 44 3.90 19.57 5.60
CA ILE A 44 3.28 20.57 4.71
C ILE A 44 2.39 21.52 5.52
N ASN A 45 1.58 20.99 6.43
CA ASN A 45 0.69 21.79 7.27
C ASN A 45 1.44 22.70 8.24
N GLU A 46 2.52 22.20 8.84
CA GLU A 46 3.43 22.97 9.70
C GLU A 46 4.02 24.18 8.95
N ILE A 47 4.64 23.93 7.78
CA ILE A 47 5.24 25.00 6.97
C ILE A 47 4.20 26.01 6.48
N ASN A 48 3.01 25.54 6.06
CA ASN A 48 1.91 26.42 5.67
C ASN A 48 1.43 27.31 6.82
N ALA A 49 1.42 26.79 8.06
CA ALA A 49 1.07 27.58 9.24
C ALA A 49 2.13 28.66 9.52
N GLU A 50 3.42 28.32 9.39
CA GLU A 50 4.52 29.26 9.54
C GLU A 50 4.49 30.38 8.49
N ILE A 51 4.27 30.05 7.20
CA ILE A 51 4.14 31.05 6.13
C ILE A 51 2.97 32.00 6.43
N LYS A 52 1.81 31.47 6.84
CA LYS A 52 0.65 32.30 7.22
C LYS A 52 0.96 33.21 8.42
N GLY A 53 1.79 32.76 9.36
CA GLY A 53 2.26 33.58 10.48
C GLY A 53 3.10 34.76 10.01
N LEU A 54 4.09 34.50 9.14
CA LEU A 54 4.96 35.52 8.55
C LEU A 54 4.17 36.54 7.71
N GLU A 55 3.17 36.09 6.95
CA GLU A 55 2.28 36.98 6.20
C GLU A 55 1.41 37.87 7.10
N ARG A 56 0.95 37.34 8.25
CA ARG A 56 0.17 38.12 9.22
C ARG A 56 0.99 39.21 9.89
N GLU A 57 2.25 38.92 10.25
CA GLU A 57 3.16 39.94 10.81
C GLU A 57 3.40 41.11 9.85
N LYS A 58 3.38 40.86 8.54
CA LYS A 58 3.52 41.87 7.50
C LYS A 58 2.34 42.87 7.49
N HIS A 59 1.13 42.42 7.81
CA HIS A 59 -0.06 43.28 7.82
C HIS A 59 -0.27 44.07 9.12
N THR A 60 0.32 43.66 10.25
CA THR A 60 0.15 44.35 11.55
C THR A 60 1.22 45.42 11.82
N GLY A 61 2.36 45.39 11.13
CA GLY A 61 3.48 46.31 11.32
C GLY A 61 3.38 47.64 10.55
N THR A 62 2.58 48.58 11.04
CA THR A 62 2.75 50.01 10.67
C THR A 62 3.70 50.66 11.69
N VAL A 63 4.64 51.49 11.23
CA VAL A 63 5.54 52.42 11.98
C VAL A 63 6.93 51.87 12.39
N HIS A 64 7.96 52.02 11.52
CA HIS A 64 9.37 52.42 11.79
C HIS A 64 10.26 52.27 10.53
N TYR A 65 10.50 53.35 9.78
CA TYR A 65 10.98 53.31 8.38
C TYR A 65 12.45 52.88 8.15
N SER A 66 13.32 52.83 9.16
CA SER A 66 14.77 52.67 8.92
C SER A 66 15.31 51.24 9.09
N ASN A 67 14.65 50.35 9.85
CA ASN A 67 15.06 48.95 10.04
C ASN A 67 14.23 47.94 9.22
N ASN A 68 13.18 48.40 8.53
CA ASN A 68 12.23 47.51 7.86
C ASN A 68 12.74 46.95 6.53
N VAL A 69 13.61 47.64 5.79
CA VAL A 69 14.07 47.17 4.48
C VAL A 69 14.86 45.85 4.60
N ILE A 70 15.81 45.80 5.54
CA ILE A 70 16.62 44.60 5.79
C ILE A 70 15.75 43.46 6.33
N ARG A 71 14.81 43.77 7.24
CA ARG A 71 13.91 42.77 7.84
C ARG A 71 12.89 42.19 6.84
N GLU A 72 12.42 42.99 5.89
CA GLU A 72 11.53 42.53 4.82
C GLU A 72 12.28 41.68 3.79
N GLU A 73 13.55 41.99 3.46
CA GLU A 73 14.37 41.15 2.59
C GLU A 73 14.70 39.78 3.20
N GLU A 74 14.97 39.72 4.51
CA GLU A 74 15.17 38.46 5.23
C GLU A 74 13.90 37.61 5.22
N ARG A 75 12.74 38.21 5.52
CA ARG A 75 11.43 37.53 5.46
C ARG A 75 11.10 37.03 4.06
N MET A 76 11.38 37.83 3.02
CA MET A 76 11.16 37.41 1.64
C MET A 76 12.04 36.22 1.25
N ARG A 77 13.30 36.20 1.70
CA ARG A 77 14.19 35.03 1.54
C ARG A 77 13.67 33.82 2.30
N GLU A 78 13.15 34.01 3.51
CA GLU A 78 12.56 32.94 4.31
C GLU A 78 11.28 32.37 3.67
N LEU A 79 10.39 33.22 3.15
CA LEU A 79 9.21 32.77 2.41
C LEU A 79 9.60 32.00 1.15
N PHE A 80 10.60 32.48 0.41
CA PHE A 80 11.06 31.82 -0.81
C PHE A 80 11.63 30.43 -0.52
N SER A 81 12.42 30.29 0.55
CA SER A 81 12.97 29.00 0.97
C SER A 81 11.88 28.04 1.44
N LYS A 82 10.94 28.49 2.27
CA LYS A 82 9.80 27.67 2.72
C LYS A 82 8.90 27.22 1.56
N ASN A 83 8.62 28.10 0.60
CA ASN A 83 7.86 27.76 -0.60
C ASN A 83 8.57 26.72 -1.48
N ALA A 84 9.90 26.82 -1.60
CA ALA A 84 10.69 25.81 -2.31
C ALA A 84 10.61 24.43 -1.63
N ILE A 85 10.72 24.39 -0.30
CA ILE A 85 10.58 23.15 0.50
C ILE A 85 9.17 22.58 0.35
N LEU A 86 8.12 23.42 0.43
CA LEU A 86 6.74 23.00 0.24
C LEU A 86 6.52 22.36 -1.12
N LYS A 87 7.07 22.97 -2.18
CA LYS A 87 6.98 22.44 -3.54
C LYS A 87 7.65 21.06 -3.63
N GLU A 88 8.80 20.89 -3.00
CA GLU A 88 9.49 19.61 -2.94
C GLU A 88 8.69 18.55 -2.17
N LEU A 89 8.14 18.90 -1.00
CA LEU A 89 7.29 17.98 -0.23
C LEU A 89 6.01 17.59 -0.97
N MET A 90 5.38 18.54 -1.68
CA MET A 90 4.23 18.25 -2.54
C MET A 90 4.60 17.32 -3.69
N ASN A 91 5.80 17.48 -4.26
CA ASN A 91 6.32 16.58 -5.28
C ASN A 91 6.54 15.16 -4.73
N GLN A 92 7.13 15.03 -3.54
CA GLN A 92 7.30 13.75 -2.86
C GLN A 92 5.93 13.11 -2.54
N LEU A 93 4.98 13.89 -2.03
CA LEU A 93 3.62 13.42 -1.74
C LEU A 93 2.91 12.90 -3.00
N ASN A 94 3.04 13.59 -4.12
CA ASN A 94 2.49 13.18 -5.41
C ASN A 94 3.16 11.91 -5.97
N GLN A 95 4.34 11.53 -5.49
CA GLN A 95 4.97 10.26 -5.84
C GLN A 95 4.49 9.11 -4.94
N ILE A 96 3.95 9.41 -3.76
CA ILE A 96 3.28 8.43 -2.87
C ILE A 96 1.84 8.22 -3.37
N VAL A 97 1.71 7.80 -4.62
CA VAL A 97 0.45 7.23 -5.12
C VAL A 97 0.44 5.77 -4.72
N LEU A 98 -0.58 5.35 -3.99
CA LEU A 98 -0.84 3.93 -3.74
C LEU A 98 -0.82 3.21 -5.10
N PRO A 99 0.06 2.22 -5.33
CA PRO A 99 0.18 1.60 -6.64
C PRO A 99 -1.21 1.14 -7.07
N LYS A 100 -1.67 1.65 -8.23
CA LYS A 100 -3.02 1.36 -8.75
C LYS A 100 -3.24 -0.15 -8.85
N ASP A 101 -2.15 -0.88 -9.03
CA ASP A 101 -2.08 -2.32 -9.18
C ASP A 101 -2.40 -3.07 -7.88
N PHE A 102 -2.26 -2.46 -6.69
CA PHE A 102 -2.52 -3.11 -5.39
C PHE A 102 -3.93 -3.70 -5.26
N LYS A 103 -4.91 -3.12 -5.97
CA LYS A 103 -6.28 -3.65 -6.00
C LYS A 103 -6.33 -5.07 -6.57
N TRP A 104 -5.50 -5.36 -7.57
CA TRP A 104 -5.43 -6.70 -8.18
C TRP A 104 -4.81 -7.73 -7.24
N LEU A 105 -3.87 -7.34 -6.39
CA LEU A 105 -3.34 -8.21 -5.33
C LEU A 105 -4.44 -8.67 -4.39
N ILE A 106 -5.23 -7.71 -3.89
CA ILE A 106 -6.32 -7.97 -2.94
C ILE A 106 -7.37 -8.88 -3.60
N ILE A 107 -7.74 -8.59 -4.85
CA ILE A 107 -8.69 -9.43 -5.61
C ILE A 107 -8.15 -10.86 -5.76
N SER A 108 -6.88 -11.02 -6.11
CA SER A 108 -6.22 -12.34 -6.24
C SER A 108 -6.19 -13.08 -4.90
N LEU A 109 -5.93 -12.38 -3.80
CA LEU A 109 -5.91 -12.96 -2.46
C LEU A 109 -7.30 -13.41 -1.99
N ILE A 110 -8.34 -12.63 -2.27
CA ILE A 110 -9.73 -13.00 -1.98
C ILE A 110 -10.13 -14.25 -2.79
N TYR A 111 -9.78 -14.27 -4.08
CA TYR A 111 -10.02 -15.42 -4.95
C TYR A 111 -9.31 -16.67 -4.40
N PHE A 112 -8.02 -16.57 -4.08
CA PHE A 112 -7.24 -17.69 -3.55
C PHE A 112 -7.74 -18.14 -2.16
N THR A 113 -8.23 -17.24 -1.32
CA THR A 113 -8.84 -17.61 -0.04
C THR A 113 -10.13 -18.40 -0.26
N THR A 114 -10.97 -17.97 -1.20
CA THR A 114 -12.23 -18.64 -1.52
C THR A 114 -11.97 -20.04 -2.07
N VAL A 115 -11.02 -20.15 -3.00
CA VAL A 115 -10.71 -21.41 -3.68
C VAL A 115 -9.83 -22.34 -2.86
N GLY A 116 -8.89 -21.80 -2.10
CA GLY A 116 -7.89 -22.58 -1.36
C GLY A 116 -8.27 -22.88 0.08
N VAL A 117 -9.18 -22.11 0.69
CA VAL A 117 -9.66 -22.34 2.07
C VAL A 117 -11.13 -22.71 2.09
N ILE A 118 -12.00 -21.83 1.57
CA ILE A 118 -13.46 -22.01 1.71
C ILE A 118 -13.93 -23.25 0.93
N LEU A 119 -13.50 -23.41 -0.32
CA LEU A 119 -13.93 -24.52 -1.17
C LEU A 119 -13.56 -25.91 -0.60
N PRO A 120 -12.31 -26.19 -0.16
CA PRO A 120 -11.96 -27.45 0.50
C PRO A 120 -12.76 -27.70 1.77
N LEU A 121 -13.01 -26.67 2.57
CA LEU A 121 -13.81 -26.78 3.80
C LEU A 121 -15.27 -27.13 3.51
N CYS A 122 -15.86 -26.55 2.45
CA CYS A 122 -17.21 -26.87 2.01
C CYS A 122 -17.36 -28.28 1.42
N LEU A 123 -16.28 -28.86 0.90
CA LEU A 123 -16.27 -30.21 0.32
C LEU A 123 -15.97 -31.31 1.36
N LEU A 124 -15.57 -30.94 2.58
CA LEU A 124 -15.30 -31.85 3.70
C LEU A 124 -16.50 -32.75 4.10
N PRO A 125 -17.77 -32.30 4.09
CA PRO A 125 -18.92 -33.14 4.42
C PRO A 125 -19.45 -34.03 3.27
N ILE A 126 -18.78 -34.10 2.11
CA ILE A 126 -19.23 -34.89 0.96
C ILE A 126 -18.90 -36.38 1.13
N THR A 127 -19.72 -37.25 0.54
CA THR A 127 -19.67 -38.71 0.67
C THR A 127 -18.54 -39.39 -0.15
N PRO A 128 -18.00 -40.54 0.33
CA PRO A 128 -16.81 -41.23 -0.19
C PRO A 128 -16.77 -41.55 -1.70
N GLU A 129 -17.92 -41.73 -2.34
CA GLU A 129 -18.00 -42.35 -3.68
C GLU A 129 -17.56 -41.44 -4.85
N GLN A 130 -17.38 -40.13 -4.63
CA GLN A 130 -16.94 -39.18 -5.68
C GLN A 130 -15.66 -38.38 -5.34
N HIS A 131 -14.93 -38.74 -4.27
CA HIS A 131 -13.82 -37.91 -3.78
C HIS A 131 -12.68 -37.71 -4.79
N LEU A 132 -12.39 -38.69 -5.66
CA LEU A 132 -11.24 -38.57 -6.57
C LEU A 132 -11.43 -37.43 -7.59
N PHE A 133 -12.64 -37.29 -8.12
CA PHE A 133 -12.97 -36.25 -9.10
C PHE A 133 -12.96 -34.86 -8.48
N TRP A 134 -13.59 -34.69 -7.31
CA TRP A 134 -13.60 -33.41 -6.59
C TRP A 134 -12.22 -33.00 -6.08
N LYS A 135 -11.38 -33.96 -5.66
CA LYS A 135 -9.98 -33.68 -5.28
C LYS A 135 -9.19 -33.09 -6.44
N LEU A 136 -9.33 -33.65 -7.65
CA LEU A 136 -8.63 -33.14 -8.84
C LEU A 136 -9.10 -31.72 -9.20
N ILE A 137 -10.42 -31.48 -9.16
CA ILE A 137 -10.99 -30.15 -9.43
C ILE A 137 -10.42 -29.13 -8.44
N VAL A 138 -10.50 -29.41 -7.14
CA VAL A 138 -9.98 -28.51 -6.09
C VAL A 138 -8.49 -28.28 -6.26
N LEU A 139 -7.72 -29.32 -6.60
CA LEU A 139 -6.28 -29.20 -6.82
C LEU A 139 -5.98 -28.26 -8.00
N ILE A 140 -6.69 -28.42 -9.13
CA ILE A 140 -6.51 -27.55 -10.30
C ILE A 140 -6.81 -26.09 -9.91
N PHE A 141 -7.95 -25.86 -9.26
CA PHE A 141 -8.36 -24.53 -8.81
C PHE A 141 -7.37 -23.92 -7.79
N PHE A 142 -6.83 -24.73 -6.88
CA PHE A 142 -5.80 -24.31 -5.94
C PHE A 142 -4.51 -23.90 -6.66
N ILE A 143 -4.03 -24.72 -7.60
CA ILE A 143 -2.82 -24.41 -8.38
C ILE A 143 -3.02 -23.17 -9.25
N THR A 144 -4.19 -23.00 -9.88
CA THR A 144 -4.48 -21.78 -10.67
C THR A 144 -4.53 -20.54 -9.79
N GLY A 145 -5.13 -20.63 -8.59
CA GLY A 145 -5.14 -19.52 -7.63
C GLY A 145 -3.75 -19.19 -7.10
N LEU A 146 -2.94 -20.20 -6.80
CA LEU A 146 -1.56 -20.02 -6.36
C LEU A 146 -0.71 -19.35 -7.45
N LEU A 147 -0.80 -19.84 -8.70
CA LEU A 147 -0.13 -19.23 -9.84
C LEU A 147 -0.60 -17.79 -10.07
N ALA A 148 -1.90 -17.50 -9.94
CA ALA A 148 -2.41 -16.14 -10.08
C ALA A 148 -1.80 -15.18 -9.06
N VAL A 149 -1.65 -15.61 -7.80
CA VAL A 149 -1.00 -14.82 -6.74
C VAL A 149 0.48 -14.61 -7.08
N PHE A 150 1.22 -15.66 -7.46
CA PHE A 150 2.64 -15.55 -7.80
C PHE A 150 2.90 -14.71 -9.05
N ILE A 151 2.13 -14.92 -10.12
CA ILE A 151 2.23 -14.13 -11.36
C ILE A 151 1.97 -12.68 -11.07
N TYR A 152 0.94 -12.37 -10.28
CA TYR A 152 0.65 -11.00 -9.89
C TYR A 152 1.83 -10.37 -9.11
N ILE A 153 2.35 -11.07 -8.08
CA ILE A 153 3.51 -10.58 -7.33
C ILE A 153 4.72 -10.37 -8.25
N PHE A 154 4.95 -11.28 -9.20
CA PHE A 154 6.07 -11.18 -10.14
C PHE A 154 5.92 -10.00 -11.10
N ILE A 155 4.70 -9.75 -11.60
CA ILE A 155 4.39 -8.58 -12.41
C ILE A 155 4.63 -7.30 -11.60
N GLU A 156 4.15 -7.24 -10.37
CA GLU A 156 4.34 -6.08 -9.48
C GLU A 156 5.83 -5.79 -9.25
N ILE A 157 6.62 -6.83 -8.92
CA ILE A 157 8.07 -6.71 -8.75
C ILE A 157 8.72 -6.19 -10.03
N LYS A 158 8.37 -6.75 -11.19
CA LYS A 158 8.92 -6.32 -12.48
C LYS A 158 8.55 -4.89 -12.83
N GLN A 159 7.33 -4.45 -12.52
CA GLN A 159 6.89 -3.07 -12.74
C GLN A 159 7.70 -2.11 -11.86
N ILE A 160 7.89 -2.44 -10.58
CA ILE A 160 8.71 -1.64 -9.66
C ILE A 160 10.15 -1.55 -10.15
N THR A 161 10.73 -2.67 -10.60
CA THR A 161 12.10 -2.68 -11.15
C THR A 161 12.23 -1.85 -12.42
N ASN A 162 11.27 -1.94 -13.36
CA ASN A 162 11.39 -1.27 -14.66
C ASN A 162 11.16 0.24 -14.59
N LYS A 163 10.39 0.73 -13.60
CA LYS A 163 10.13 2.17 -13.42
C LYS A 163 11.37 2.95 -12.96
N LYS A 164 12.40 2.27 -12.44
CA LYS A 164 13.66 2.88 -11.97
C LYS A 164 14.66 3.20 -13.09
N THR A 165 14.40 2.76 -14.33
CA THR A 165 15.31 2.92 -15.48
C THR A 165 15.03 4.17 -16.33
N ILE A 166 13.98 4.95 -16.02
CA ILE A 166 13.58 6.15 -16.81
C ILE A 166 13.49 7.42 -15.93
N ALA A 167 14.17 7.45 -14.78
CA ALA A 167 14.27 8.64 -13.93
C ALA A 167 15.74 9.07 -13.82
#